data_AF-A0A0S8E8Y4-F1
#
_entry.id   AF-A0A0S8E8Y4-F1
#
_cell.length_a   1.000
_cell.length_b   1.000
_cell.length_c   1.000
_cell.angle_alpha   90.00
_cell.angle_beta   90.00
_cell.angle_gamma   90.00
#
_symmetry.space_group_name_H-M   'P 1'
#
loop_
_entity.id
_entity.type
_entity.pdbx_description
1 polymer ?
#
loop_
_entity_poly.entity_id
_entity_poly.type
_entity_poly.pdbx_seq_one_letter_code
_entity_poly.pdbx_strand_id
1 'polypeptide(L)'
;MMKTGSNNTTMSLGGAVAFAIGLILLAGTPPVPADDNAEARFRGTGKADPIRIGNVRRTDGPATGQSSVTFDLAWDHSWRATWKESADHHGGAGTLSLENWDAAWVFVKFRKVGADGYSHATLSTKRGDHRTPAGAALDVGLTDDGKRGVGVFVYRRAPGRGANDFKGVSLRWLHGAHGVDDPGSVDLRVLVIEMVYVPKGAFWAGDGATKEVAAQFSAGRTTDPFRIDSEDAITLGGESRKNMGNRDGIGMYWVEDFTSHVRRTLPAQFPKGYAAFYCMKHEITQGQYVAFLNTLSFAQQTRLTGVRAGAKAGSPIATGRRHTIKLAVPGKPSAAQVVSRRGSIARSVSNNSPAAPATYETDTPHLACNWLGADGGAAYAAWAGLRPMTELEYEKACRGPLKPVPGENAWGTAGIAGTNLREGTRDGYALHNAGRPDEHVTWVGENGPDAKRGNAAWGGTVSQQNGSYARNAINGPLRVGIFATPDSNRVGSGASYWGIMELTGNLWEFTVTVGHHVGRRFAGTHGRGTAVPPADWHYRGAFAFGRRGGSAGAWKHSGGIEGISSRWKMDAPSRGFSANNGFRCVRTAPQQDNE
;
A
#
# COMPACT_ATOMS: atom_id res chain seq x y z
N MET A 1 -64.49 -57.04 -2.65
CA MET A 1 -63.16 -57.65 -2.46
C MET A 1 -62.22 -57.01 -3.48
N MET A 2 -61.13 -56.40 -3.00
CA MET A 2 -59.97 -55.84 -3.73
C MET A 2 -60.14 -54.63 -4.70
N LYS A 3 -59.65 -53.49 -4.17
CA LYS A 3 -58.92 -52.35 -4.79
C LYS A 3 -57.91 -52.81 -5.88
N THR A 4 -57.46 -52.05 -6.89
CA THR A 4 -57.28 -50.60 -7.12
C THR A 4 -56.80 -50.35 -8.56
N GLY A 5 -57.00 -49.12 -9.06
CA GLY A 5 -56.25 -48.49 -10.18
C GLY A 5 -56.90 -48.66 -11.55
N SER A 6 -57.01 -47.66 -12.44
CA SER A 6 -56.52 -46.29 -12.54
C SER A 6 -57.33 -45.63 -13.65
N ASN A 7 -57.83 -44.40 -13.46
CA ASN A 7 -58.58 -43.69 -14.51
C ASN A 7 -57.70 -42.64 -15.19
N ASN A 8 -57.49 -42.84 -16.48
CA ASN A 8 -57.18 -41.80 -17.46
C ASN A 8 -58.51 -41.29 -18.03
N THR A 9 -58.67 -39.97 -18.17
CA THR A 9 -59.62 -39.42 -19.12
C THR A 9 -59.10 -38.13 -19.70
N THR A 10 -58.88 -38.16 -21.01
CA THR A 10 -58.73 -37.03 -21.92
C THR A 10 -60.02 -36.23 -22.03
N MET A 11 -59.95 -34.89 -22.03
CA MET A 11 -60.82 -34.09 -22.88
C MET A 11 -60.20 -32.72 -23.16
N SER A 12 -60.14 -32.40 -24.45
CA SER A 12 -59.68 -31.14 -25.04
C SER A 12 -60.91 -30.34 -25.47
N LEU A 13 -60.96 -29.05 -25.16
CA LEU A 13 -61.66 -28.05 -25.99
C LEU A 13 -61.29 -26.61 -25.60
N GLY A 14 -60.84 -25.85 -26.60
CA GLY A 14 -61.31 -24.49 -26.91
C GLY A 14 -60.88 -23.35 -25.99
N GLY A 15 -59.97 -22.51 -26.49
CA GLY A 15 -59.44 -21.34 -25.79
C GLY A 15 -60.26 -20.06 -25.93
N ALA A 16 -59.92 -19.09 -25.08
CA ALA A 16 -59.95 -17.65 -25.37
C ALA A 16 -59.11 -16.94 -24.29
N VAL A 17 -58.31 -15.99 -24.76
CA VAL A 17 -57.20 -15.32 -24.07
C VAL A 17 -57.68 -14.37 -22.98
N ALA A 18 -57.12 -14.49 -21.77
CA ALA A 18 -57.15 -13.45 -20.75
C ALA A 18 -55.72 -13.21 -20.24
N PHE A 19 -55.21 -11.99 -20.44
CA PHE A 19 -53.94 -11.52 -19.92
C PHE A 19 -53.96 -11.52 -18.39
N ALA A 20 -53.30 -12.51 -17.77
CA ALA A 20 -53.01 -12.49 -16.35
C ALA A 20 -51.65 -11.82 -16.13
N ILE A 21 -51.68 -10.61 -15.57
CA ILE A 21 -50.51 -9.95 -14.98
C ILE A 21 -50.07 -10.81 -13.79
N GLY A 22 -49.07 -11.67 -14.03
CA GLY A 22 -48.39 -12.41 -12.98
C GLY A 22 -47.53 -11.44 -12.18
N LEU A 23 -48.03 -11.06 -11.00
CA LEU A 23 -47.26 -10.39 -9.97
C LEU A 23 -46.11 -11.33 -9.56
N ILE A 24 -44.94 -11.19 -10.17
CA ILE A 24 -43.71 -11.78 -9.62
C ILE A 24 -43.44 -10.99 -8.35
N LEU A 25 -43.83 -11.56 -7.20
CA LEU A 25 -43.26 -11.17 -5.93
C LEU A 25 -41.75 -11.39 -6.06
N LEU A 26 -41.02 -10.29 -6.30
CA LEU A 26 -39.63 -10.17 -5.94
C LEU A 26 -39.57 -10.43 -4.44
N ALA A 27 -39.30 -11.68 -4.06
CA ALA A 27 -38.88 -12.00 -2.71
C ALA A 27 -37.65 -11.13 -2.44
N GLY A 28 -37.85 -10.04 -1.70
CA GLY A 28 -36.79 -9.19 -1.21
C GLY A 28 -35.76 -10.09 -0.54
N THR A 29 -34.51 -9.95 -0.97
CA THR A 29 -33.38 -10.53 -0.24
C THR A 29 -33.52 -10.10 1.23
N PRO A 30 -33.43 -11.04 2.20
CA PRO A 30 -33.51 -10.67 3.59
C PRO A 30 -32.43 -9.63 3.91
N PRO A 31 -32.69 -8.65 4.78
CA PRO A 31 -31.66 -7.71 5.21
C PRO A 31 -30.51 -8.51 5.81
N VAL A 32 -29.35 -8.48 5.16
CA VAL A 32 -28.13 -9.12 5.64
C VAL A 32 -27.79 -8.46 6.98
N PRO A 33 -27.66 -9.23 8.09
CA PRO A 33 -27.23 -8.68 9.36
C PRO A 33 -25.91 -7.91 9.21
N ALA A 34 -25.70 -6.88 10.03
CA ALA A 34 -24.49 -6.04 10.00
C ALA A 34 -23.18 -6.84 10.19
N ASP A 35 -23.28 -8.09 10.63
CA ASP A 35 -22.19 -9.01 10.97
C ASP A 35 -21.44 -9.64 9.78
N ASP A 36 -21.82 -9.39 8.50
CA ASP A 36 -21.22 -10.15 7.38
C ASP A 36 -20.75 -9.30 6.16
N ASN A 37 -20.34 -8.06 6.40
CA ASN A 37 -19.62 -7.27 5.37
C ASN A 37 -18.14 -7.64 5.27
N ALA A 38 -17.70 -8.69 5.96
CA ALA A 38 -16.32 -9.15 5.98
C ALA A 38 -15.75 -9.32 4.57
N GLU A 39 -16.44 -10.04 3.71
CA GLU A 39 -16.04 -10.32 2.32
C GLU A 39 -15.97 -9.07 1.44
N ALA A 40 -16.60 -7.95 1.84
CA ALA A 40 -16.55 -6.72 1.06
C ALA A 40 -15.11 -6.21 0.89
N ARG A 41 -14.23 -6.45 1.87
CA ARG A 41 -12.82 -6.02 1.83
C ARG A 41 -11.99 -6.67 0.74
N PHE A 42 -12.51 -7.72 0.11
CA PHE A 42 -11.82 -8.45 -0.96
C PHE A 42 -12.39 -8.14 -2.35
N ARG A 43 -13.36 -7.22 -2.43
CA ARG A 43 -13.99 -6.82 -3.69
C ARG A 43 -13.33 -5.56 -4.24
N GLY A 44 -13.67 -5.25 -5.49
CA GLY A 44 -13.23 -4.04 -6.16
C GLY A 44 -14.19 -3.66 -7.27
N THR A 45 -13.84 -2.65 -8.07
CA THR A 45 -14.67 -2.19 -9.18
C THR A 45 -14.36 -2.91 -10.50
N GLY A 46 -13.33 -3.77 -10.53
CA GLY A 46 -12.80 -4.36 -11.77
C GLY A 46 -12.00 -3.40 -12.65
N LYS A 47 -11.92 -2.12 -12.28
CA LYS A 47 -11.20 -1.05 -12.98
C LYS A 47 -10.40 -0.21 -11.99
N ALA A 48 -9.69 0.81 -12.47
CA ALA A 48 -9.09 1.80 -11.58
C ALA A 48 -10.18 2.45 -10.72
N ASP A 49 -10.01 2.40 -9.40
CA ASP A 49 -10.84 3.10 -8.42
C ASP A 49 -9.99 4.16 -7.72
N PRO A 50 -9.63 5.26 -8.41
CA PRO A 50 -8.85 6.31 -7.78
C PRO A 50 -9.72 7.00 -6.72
N ILE A 51 -9.13 7.24 -5.55
CA ILE A 51 -9.67 8.19 -4.59
C ILE A 51 -9.54 9.62 -5.12
N ARG A 52 -10.64 10.38 -5.06
CA ARG A 52 -10.82 11.66 -5.76
C ARG A 52 -11.09 12.79 -4.79
N ILE A 53 -10.44 13.92 -5.04
CA ILE A 53 -10.69 15.20 -4.36
C ILE A 53 -11.30 16.17 -5.37
N GLY A 54 -12.37 16.86 -4.98
CA GLY A 54 -13.03 17.89 -5.78
C GLY A 54 -13.37 19.13 -4.95
N ASN A 55 -13.79 20.21 -5.62
CA ASN A 55 -14.38 21.39 -4.99
C ASN A 55 -13.56 21.99 -3.83
N VAL A 56 -12.22 22.00 -3.98
CA VAL A 56 -11.30 22.55 -2.98
C VAL A 56 -11.51 24.05 -2.87
N ARG A 57 -11.78 24.52 -1.65
CA ARG A 57 -11.95 25.94 -1.31
C ARG A 57 -11.29 26.26 0.02
N ARG A 58 -10.71 27.47 0.12
CA ARG A 58 -10.17 28.01 1.36
C ARG A 58 -11.02 29.20 1.81
N THR A 59 -11.48 29.16 3.05
CA THR A 59 -12.19 30.26 3.71
C THR A 59 -11.47 30.62 5.01
N ASP A 60 -11.77 31.79 5.57
CA ASP A 60 -11.16 32.21 6.81
C ASP A 60 -11.56 31.27 7.97
N GLY A 61 -10.70 31.20 8.98
CA GLY A 61 -10.95 30.46 10.21
C GLY A 61 -11.64 31.30 11.29
N PRO A 62 -11.96 30.70 12.44
CA PRO A 62 -12.60 31.39 13.55
C PRO A 62 -11.64 32.32 14.30
N ALA A 63 -10.34 32.29 13.99
CA ALA A 63 -9.33 33.11 14.62
C ALA A 63 -8.23 33.50 13.62
N THR A 64 -7.52 34.59 13.92
CA THR A 64 -6.34 35.05 13.16
C THR A 64 -5.30 33.93 13.02
N GLY A 65 -4.70 33.82 11.84
CA GLY A 65 -3.73 32.75 11.56
C GLY A 65 -4.37 31.38 11.30
N GLN A 66 -5.69 31.31 11.14
CA GLN A 66 -6.40 30.07 10.80
C GLN A 66 -7.26 30.21 9.54
N SER A 67 -7.34 29.12 8.79
CA SER A 67 -8.22 28.97 7.62
C SER A 67 -8.99 27.64 7.70
N SER A 68 -10.11 27.55 6.98
CA SER A 68 -10.84 26.30 6.75
C SER A 68 -10.62 25.86 5.31
N VAL A 69 -9.95 24.72 5.10
CA VAL A 69 -9.76 24.09 3.78
C VAL A 69 -10.86 23.06 3.59
N THR A 70 -11.81 23.32 2.70
CA THR A 70 -12.98 22.47 2.46
C THR A 70 -12.90 21.83 1.09
N PHE A 71 -13.30 20.56 0.96
CA PHE A 71 -13.26 19.80 -0.28
C PHE A 71 -14.29 18.66 -0.25
N ASP A 72 -14.55 18.09 -1.42
CA ASP A 72 -15.30 16.84 -1.59
C ASP A 72 -14.32 15.68 -1.75
N LEU A 73 -14.68 14.52 -1.20
CA LEU A 73 -13.86 13.32 -1.18
C LEU A 73 -14.70 12.10 -1.58
N ALA A 74 -14.27 11.37 -2.61
CA ALA A 74 -15.03 10.23 -3.12
C ALA A 74 -14.15 9.08 -3.62
N TRP A 75 -14.64 7.85 -3.47
CA TRP A 75 -14.10 6.64 -4.10
C TRP A 75 -15.18 5.55 -4.15
N ASP A 76 -15.08 4.63 -5.11
CA ASP A 76 -16.20 3.79 -5.52
C ASP A 76 -16.35 2.51 -4.68
N HIS A 77 -15.27 2.03 -4.08
CA HIS A 77 -15.26 0.86 -3.23
C HIS A 77 -14.71 1.17 -1.83
N SER A 78 -15.62 1.36 -0.87
CA SER A 78 -15.31 1.43 0.55
C SER A 78 -15.97 0.29 1.33
N TRP A 79 -15.37 -0.06 2.47
CA TRP A 79 -15.97 -0.93 3.47
C TRP A 79 -15.62 -0.47 4.90
N ARG A 80 -16.51 -0.80 5.82
CA ARG A 80 -16.20 -0.97 7.24
C ARG A 80 -16.88 -2.25 7.68
N ALA A 81 -16.11 -3.18 8.21
CA ALA A 81 -16.57 -4.53 8.48
C ALA A 81 -16.15 -4.96 9.88
N THR A 82 -17.03 -5.72 10.53
CA THR A 82 -16.79 -6.38 11.81
C THR A 82 -17.02 -7.86 11.64
N TRP A 83 -16.24 -8.70 12.31
CA TRP A 83 -16.42 -10.16 12.32
C TRP A 83 -15.78 -10.77 13.56
N LYS A 84 -15.99 -12.08 13.76
CA LYS A 84 -15.40 -12.84 14.87
C LYS A 84 -14.44 -13.89 14.35
N GLU A 85 -13.31 -14.04 15.04
CA GLU A 85 -12.29 -15.04 14.73
C GLU A 85 -12.16 -16.04 15.88
N SER A 86 -12.15 -17.33 15.56
CA SER A 86 -12.12 -18.39 16.56
C SER A 86 -10.70 -18.60 17.12
N ALA A 87 -10.59 -19.06 18.38
CA ALA A 87 -9.33 -19.42 19.00
C ALA A 87 -8.54 -20.46 18.18
N ASP A 88 -9.24 -21.37 17.50
CA ASP A 88 -8.61 -22.37 16.64
C ASP A 88 -7.94 -21.76 15.42
N HIS A 89 -8.51 -20.68 14.89
CA HIS A 89 -7.95 -19.96 13.75
C HIS A 89 -6.82 -19.01 14.15
N HIS A 90 -6.93 -18.24 15.23
CA HIS A 90 -5.91 -17.25 15.60
C HIS A 90 -4.85 -17.76 16.59
N GLY A 91 -5.11 -18.85 17.29
CA GLY A 91 -4.15 -19.50 18.22
C GLY A 91 -3.91 -18.78 19.54
N GLY A 92 -4.76 -17.81 19.91
CA GLY A 92 -4.85 -17.23 21.25
C GLY A 92 -6.08 -17.75 22.01
N ALA A 93 -6.36 -17.17 23.18
CA ALA A 93 -7.54 -17.53 23.97
C ALA A 93 -8.79 -16.78 23.51
N GLY A 94 -9.95 -17.46 23.55
CA GLY A 94 -11.27 -16.86 23.32
C GLY A 94 -11.55 -16.47 21.86
N THR A 95 -12.77 -16.01 21.61
CA THR A 95 -13.19 -15.43 20.33
C THR A 95 -12.69 -14.00 20.23
N LEU A 96 -12.01 -13.67 19.12
CA LEU A 96 -11.52 -12.33 18.84
C LEU A 96 -12.54 -11.57 17.99
N SER A 97 -13.08 -10.46 18.51
CA SER A 97 -13.88 -9.52 17.73
C SER A 97 -12.96 -8.58 16.95
N LEU A 98 -13.12 -8.54 15.65
CA LEU A 98 -12.30 -7.75 14.73
C LEU A 98 -13.15 -6.72 14.03
N GLU A 99 -12.55 -5.56 13.79
CA GLU A 99 -13.12 -4.50 12.96
C GLU A 99 -12.03 -3.94 12.05
N ASN A 100 -12.33 -3.74 10.77
CA ASN A 100 -11.43 -3.08 9.83
C ASN A 100 -12.19 -2.23 8.82
N TRP A 101 -11.52 -1.25 8.25
CA TRP A 101 -12.06 -0.37 7.21
C TRP A 101 -10.97 0.16 6.31
N ASP A 102 -11.38 0.67 5.15
CA ASP A 102 -10.55 1.51 4.32
C ASP A 102 -10.74 3.00 4.67
N ALA A 103 -9.70 3.79 4.42
CA ALA A 103 -9.64 5.20 4.80
C ALA A 103 -8.88 6.03 3.78
N ALA A 104 -9.22 7.32 3.73
CA ALA A 104 -8.48 8.34 3.02
C ALA A 104 -7.50 9.02 3.97
N TRP A 105 -6.19 8.84 3.77
CA TRP A 105 -5.19 9.71 4.40
C TRP A 105 -5.09 11.01 3.61
N VAL A 106 -5.66 12.08 4.16
CA VAL A 106 -5.72 13.41 3.54
C VAL A 106 -4.75 14.35 4.22
N PHE A 107 -3.94 15.05 3.43
CA PHE A 107 -3.02 16.08 3.91
C PHE A 107 -2.93 17.25 2.94
N VAL A 108 -2.48 18.40 3.44
CA VAL A 108 -2.47 19.65 2.68
C VAL A 108 -1.04 20.15 2.48
N LYS A 109 -0.74 20.58 1.26
CA LYS A 109 0.50 21.25 0.87
C LYS A 109 0.17 22.67 0.44
N PHE A 110 1.06 23.60 0.71
CA PHE A 110 0.93 24.98 0.25
C PHE A 110 2.27 25.50 -0.26
N ARG A 111 2.24 26.39 -1.26
CA ARG A 111 3.43 27.08 -1.75
C ARG A 111 3.21 28.58 -1.65
N LYS A 112 4.11 29.25 -0.93
CA LYS A 112 4.14 30.72 -0.84
C LYS A 112 4.52 31.31 -2.19
N VAL A 113 4.05 32.52 -2.47
CA VAL A 113 4.47 33.28 -3.65
C VAL A 113 6.00 33.38 -3.68
N GLY A 114 6.60 33.04 -4.82
CA GLY A 114 8.06 33.06 -5.01
C GLY A 114 8.83 31.86 -4.45
N ALA A 115 8.19 30.94 -3.71
CA ALA A 115 8.85 29.72 -3.27
C ALA A 115 9.00 28.71 -4.42
N ASP A 116 10.12 27.99 -4.46
CA ASP A 116 10.44 27.01 -5.50
C ASP A 116 9.90 25.60 -5.21
N GLY A 117 9.20 25.40 -4.09
CA GLY A 117 8.61 24.13 -3.67
C GLY A 117 7.48 24.30 -2.64
N TYR A 118 6.75 23.22 -2.35
CA TYR A 118 5.64 23.26 -1.40
C TYR A 118 6.09 22.91 0.02
N SER A 119 5.49 23.60 0.98
CA SER A 119 5.53 23.29 2.40
C SER A 119 4.30 22.47 2.81
N HIS A 120 4.37 21.85 3.97
CA HIS A 120 3.29 21.06 4.52
C HIS A 120 2.45 21.87 5.50
N ALA A 121 1.14 21.91 5.28
CA ALA A 121 0.22 22.62 6.15
C ALA A 121 0.17 21.97 7.53
N THR A 122 0.24 22.77 8.59
CA THR A 122 -0.03 22.30 9.95
C THR A 122 -1.52 22.38 10.20
N LEU A 123 -2.15 21.24 10.39
CA LEU A 123 -3.56 21.13 10.73
C LEU A 123 -3.75 21.24 12.24
N SER A 124 -4.96 21.58 12.67
CA SER A 124 -5.31 21.47 14.10
C SER A 124 -5.08 20.05 14.60
N THR A 125 -4.68 19.93 15.87
CA THR A 125 -4.56 18.65 16.56
C THR A 125 -5.89 18.17 17.12
N LYS A 126 -6.89 19.05 17.21
CA LYS A 126 -8.20 18.76 17.81
C LYS A 126 -9.17 18.26 16.76
N ARG A 127 -9.68 17.04 16.92
CA ARG A 127 -10.71 16.46 16.05
C ARG A 127 -11.90 17.39 15.81
N GLY A 128 -12.38 18.06 16.87
CA GLY A 128 -13.55 18.97 16.81
C GLY A 128 -13.35 20.24 15.98
N ASP A 129 -12.11 20.60 15.64
CA ASP A 129 -11.85 21.74 14.75
C ASP A 129 -12.06 21.39 13.26
N HIS A 130 -12.13 20.09 12.96
CA HIS A 130 -12.41 19.55 11.64
C HIS A 130 -13.89 19.20 11.51
N ARG A 131 -14.39 19.09 10.28
CA ARG A 131 -15.77 18.70 9.99
C ARG A 131 -15.82 17.63 8.90
N THR A 132 -16.65 16.63 9.09
CA THR A 132 -17.03 15.65 8.07
C THR A 132 -18.55 15.66 7.89
N PRO A 133 -19.06 15.32 6.69
CA PRO A 133 -20.49 15.10 6.48
C PRO A 133 -20.99 13.88 7.26
N ALA A 134 -22.31 13.72 7.31
CA ALA A 134 -22.95 12.51 7.84
C ALA A 134 -22.40 11.25 7.13
N GLY A 135 -22.27 10.15 7.88
CA GLY A 135 -21.72 8.89 7.36
C GLY A 135 -20.19 8.83 7.31
N ALA A 136 -19.48 9.95 7.51
CA ALA A 136 -18.02 9.99 7.60
C ALA A 136 -17.53 10.26 9.04
N ALA A 137 -16.41 9.64 9.39
CA ALA A 137 -15.63 9.88 10.59
C ALA A 137 -14.21 10.32 10.21
N LEU A 138 -13.49 10.92 11.15
CA LEU A 138 -12.10 11.29 10.96
C LEU A 138 -11.28 11.13 12.24
N ASP A 139 -10.00 10.78 12.04
CA ASP A 139 -8.97 10.78 13.08
C ASP A 139 -7.80 11.66 12.65
N VAL A 140 -7.21 12.42 13.57
CA VAL A 140 -6.09 13.33 13.27
C VAL A 140 -4.76 12.60 13.41
N GLY A 141 -3.95 12.60 12.35
CA GLY A 141 -2.59 12.12 12.38
C GLY A 141 -1.64 13.21 12.89
N LEU A 142 -1.11 13.03 14.11
CA LEU A 142 -0.22 13.99 14.76
C LEU A 142 1.26 13.75 14.45
N THR A 143 2.11 14.76 14.63
CA THR A 143 3.56 14.54 14.77
C THR A 143 3.87 13.70 16.00
N ASP A 144 5.03 13.05 16.03
CA ASP A 144 5.43 12.16 17.13
C ASP A 144 5.48 12.85 18.51
N ASP A 145 5.66 14.18 18.53
CA ASP A 145 5.60 15.01 19.74
C ASP A 145 4.19 15.48 20.11
N GLY A 146 3.17 15.10 19.33
CA GLY A 146 1.77 15.48 19.51
C GLY A 146 1.43 16.94 19.19
N LYS A 147 2.40 17.76 18.75
CA LYS A 147 2.23 19.23 18.67
C LYS A 147 1.55 19.74 17.40
N ARG A 148 1.51 18.94 16.33
CA ARG A 148 1.02 19.38 15.01
C ARG A 148 0.19 18.30 14.33
N GLY A 149 -0.92 18.69 13.70
CA GLY A 149 -1.64 17.83 12.76
C GLY A 149 -0.91 17.79 11.41
N VAL A 150 -0.57 16.59 10.95
CA VAL A 150 0.12 16.30 9.67
C VAL A 150 -0.91 15.94 8.59
N GLY A 151 -2.01 15.32 8.98
CA GLY A 151 -3.09 14.93 8.09
C GLY A 151 -4.23 14.32 8.88
N VAL A 152 -5.24 13.83 8.18
CA VAL A 152 -6.37 13.15 8.79
C VAL A 152 -6.66 11.85 8.04
N PHE A 153 -7.07 10.83 8.77
CA PHE A 153 -7.75 9.68 8.19
C PHE A 153 -9.23 10.03 8.10
N VAL A 154 -9.84 9.98 6.93
CA VAL A 154 -11.30 10.14 6.73
C VAL A 154 -11.85 8.81 6.23
N TYR A 155 -12.86 8.28 6.92
CA TYR A 155 -13.37 6.92 6.66
C TYR A 155 -14.87 6.83 6.93
N ARG A 156 -15.47 5.73 6.47
CA ARG A 156 -16.87 5.42 6.70
C ARG A 156 -17.14 5.24 8.20
N ARG A 157 -18.14 5.94 8.73
CA ARG A 157 -18.48 5.95 10.16
C ARG A 157 -19.08 4.65 10.67
N ALA A 158 -19.91 3.97 9.89
CA ALA A 158 -20.65 2.79 10.33
C ALA A 158 -20.33 1.57 9.46
N PRO A 159 -20.46 0.33 9.97
CA PRO A 159 -20.31 -0.87 9.16
C PRO A 159 -21.17 -0.82 7.90
N GLY A 160 -20.60 -1.28 6.79
CA GLY A 160 -21.24 -1.29 5.48
C GLY A 160 -20.22 -1.23 4.35
N ARG A 161 -20.70 -1.30 3.10
CA ARG A 161 -19.86 -1.25 1.89
C ARG A 161 -20.43 -0.33 0.81
N GLY A 162 -19.66 -0.13 -0.25
CA GLY A 162 -20.05 0.64 -1.44
C GLY A 162 -19.32 1.97 -1.56
N ALA A 163 -19.75 2.80 -2.50
CA ALA A 163 -19.12 4.09 -2.75
C ALA A 163 -19.23 5.03 -1.54
N ASN A 164 -18.20 5.83 -1.33
CA ASN A 164 -18.25 7.02 -0.49
C ASN A 164 -18.26 8.26 -1.38
N ASP A 165 -19.16 9.21 -1.09
CA ASP A 165 -19.20 10.53 -1.73
C ASP A 165 -19.39 11.61 -0.66
N PHE A 166 -18.32 11.90 0.07
CA PHE A 166 -18.33 12.81 1.20
C PHE A 166 -18.18 14.26 0.71
N LYS A 167 -19.27 15.02 0.80
CA LYS A 167 -19.30 16.44 0.44
C LYS A 167 -18.86 17.33 1.59
N GLY A 168 -18.06 18.35 1.30
CA GLY A 168 -17.75 19.42 2.24
C GLY A 168 -16.95 19.00 3.48
N VAL A 169 -16.05 18.02 3.36
CA VAL A 169 -15.05 17.74 4.40
C VAL A 169 -14.22 19.01 4.62
N SER A 170 -14.05 19.44 5.86
CA SER A 170 -13.39 20.70 6.20
C SER A 170 -12.28 20.50 7.21
N LEU A 171 -11.06 20.95 6.88
CA LEU A 171 -9.88 20.85 7.72
C LEU A 171 -9.42 22.24 8.19
N ARG A 172 -9.16 22.35 9.50
CA ARG A 172 -8.58 23.54 10.10
C ARG A 172 -7.09 23.62 9.78
N TRP A 173 -6.68 24.57 8.95
CA TRP A 173 -5.29 24.90 8.69
C TRP A 173 -4.81 26.05 9.60
N LEU A 174 -3.75 25.81 10.36
CA LEU A 174 -3.10 26.80 11.23
C LEU A 174 -1.99 27.53 10.44
N HIS A 175 -2.38 28.35 9.46
CA HIS A 175 -1.43 29.02 8.54
C HIS A 175 -0.51 30.04 9.24
N GLY A 176 -0.94 30.62 10.37
CA GLY A 176 -0.11 31.52 11.18
C GLY A 176 1.18 30.85 11.68
N ALA A 177 1.15 29.53 11.93
CA ALA A 177 2.34 28.75 12.32
C ALA A 177 3.41 28.70 11.21
N HIS A 178 3.06 29.10 9.99
CA HIS A 178 3.95 29.14 8.83
C HIS A 178 4.38 30.55 8.46
N GLY A 179 3.96 31.59 9.20
CA GLY A 179 4.15 32.99 8.78
C GLY A 179 3.53 33.23 7.41
N VAL A 180 2.27 32.82 7.23
CA VAL A 180 1.46 33.10 6.05
C VAL A 180 0.40 34.10 6.48
N ASP A 181 0.61 35.37 6.16
CA ASP A 181 -0.30 36.46 6.55
C ASP A 181 -1.50 36.56 5.61
N ASP A 182 -1.27 36.40 4.30
CA ASP A 182 -2.32 36.27 3.28
C ASP A 182 -2.42 34.83 2.74
N PRO A 183 -3.24 33.97 3.37
CA PRO A 183 -3.47 32.60 2.89
C PRO A 183 -4.27 32.52 1.58
N GLY A 184 -4.80 33.63 1.04
CA GLY A 184 -5.42 33.66 -0.28
C GLY A 184 -4.40 33.69 -1.43
N SER A 185 -3.18 34.17 -1.16
CA SER A 185 -2.08 34.25 -2.14
C SER A 185 -1.33 32.94 -2.37
N VAL A 186 -1.54 31.93 -1.52
CA VAL A 186 -0.80 30.66 -1.60
C VAL A 186 -1.43 29.69 -2.59
N ASP A 187 -0.59 28.88 -3.24
CA ASP A 187 -1.02 27.76 -4.05
C ASP A 187 -1.23 26.54 -3.12
N LEU A 188 -2.50 26.12 -2.96
CA LEU A 188 -2.91 25.03 -2.07
C LEU A 188 -3.16 23.74 -2.85
N ARG A 189 -2.68 22.62 -2.32
CA ARG A 189 -2.99 21.28 -2.81
C ARG A 189 -3.46 20.39 -1.66
N VAL A 190 -4.64 19.80 -1.85
CA VAL A 190 -5.14 18.71 -1.01
C VAL A 190 -4.75 17.40 -1.70
N LEU A 191 -4.06 16.53 -0.97
CA LEU A 191 -3.56 15.26 -1.46
C LEU A 191 -4.15 14.14 -0.62
N VAL A 192 -4.36 12.99 -1.26
CA VAL A 192 -5.03 11.85 -0.64
C VAL A 192 -4.36 10.54 -1.02
N ILE A 193 -4.28 9.63 -0.06
CA ILE A 193 -3.76 8.27 -0.22
C ILE A 193 -4.79 7.31 0.38
N GLU A 194 -5.13 6.25 -0.35
CA GLU A 194 -6.02 5.20 0.16
C GLU A 194 -5.27 4.25 1.09
N MET A 195 -5.84 4.01 2.26
CA MET A 195 -5.26 3.25 3.37
C MET A 195 -6.26 2.20 3.86
N VAL A 196 -5.77 1.20 4.58
CA VAL A 196 -6.55 0.18 5.27
C VAL A 196 -6.11 0.16 6.74
N TYR A 197 -7.08 0.19 7.65
CA TYR A 197 -6.84 0.03 9.07
C TYR A 197 -6.50 -1.43 9.39
N VAL A 198 -5.33 -1.64 10.01
CA VAL A 198 -4.86 -2.91 10.57
C VAL A 198 -4.98 -2.83 12.09
N PRO A 199 -5.88 -3.60 12.71
CA PRO A 199 -6.17 -3.50 14.14
C PRO A 199 -5.00 -3.88 15.03
N LYS A 200 -5.00 -3.34 16.26
CA LYS A 200 -4.14 -3.82 17.34
C LYS A 200 -4.43 -5.29 17.61
N GLY A 201 -3.40 -6.09 17.86
CA GLY A 201 -3.58 -7.49 18.21
C GLY A 201 -2.37 -8.35 17.92
N ALA A 202 -2.33 -9.49 18.60
CA ALA A 202 -1.29 -10.49 18.49
C ALA A 202 -1.37 -11.25 17.16
N PHE A 203 -0.22 -11.64 16.61
CA PHE A 203 -0.11 -12.36 15.34
C PHE A 203 1.12 -13.27 15.33
N TRP A 204 1.27 -14.05 14.25
CA TRP A 204 2.37 -14.99 14.09
C TRP A 204 3.37 -14.51 13.04
N ALA A 205 4.66 -14.56 13.39
CA ALA A 205 5.79 -14.32 12.49
C ALA A 205 6.40 -15.66 12.05
N GLY A 206 6.61 -15.82 10.74
CA GLY A 206 7.01 -17.10 10.14
C GLY A 206 5.83 -18.01 9.82
N ASP A 207 6.11 -19.14 9.16
CA ASP A 207 5.06 -20.05 8.64
C ASP A 207 5.29 -21.54 8.91
N GLY A 208 6.44 -21.93 9.46
CA GLY A 208 6.80 -23.33 9.65
C GLY A 208 7.10 -24.14 8.39
N ALA A 209 7.32 -23.50 7.25
CA ALA A 209 7.73 -24.18 6.03
C ALA A 209 9.08 -24.91 6.20
N THR A 210 9.19 -26.09 5.57
CA THR A 210 10.39 -26.93 5.54
C THR A 210 10.87 -27.26 4.13
N LYS A 211 10.04 -26.99 3.10
CA LYS A 211 10.38 -27.24 1.69
C LYS A 211 11.08 -26.02 1.07
N GLU A 212 10.41 -24.87 1.15
CA GLU A 212 10.92 -23.60 0.65
C GLU A 212 11.40 -22.75 1.83
N VAL A 213 12.66 -22.93 2.24
CA VAL A 213 13.22 -22.21 3.40
C VAL A 213 13.94 -20.95 2.92
N ALA A 214 13.54 -19.81 3.46
CA ALA A 214 14.12 -18.49 3.22
C ALA A 214 14.14 -17.70 4.52
N ALA A 215 14.76 -18.28 5.55
CA ALA A 215 14.95 -17.73 6.89
C ALA A 215 13.69 -17.21 7.59
N GLN A 216 12.55 -17.86 7.33
CA GLN A 216 11.28 -17.54 8.00
C GLN A 216 11.49 -17.44 9.52
N PHE A 217 10.81 -16.50 10.16
CA PHE A 217 10.89 -16.39 11.62
C PHE A 217 10.46 -17.68 12.32
N SER A 218 11.03 -17.95 13.48
CA SER A 218 10.75 -19.16 14.26
C SER A 218 10.83 -18.95 15.76
N ALA A 219 10.20 -19.83 16.52
CA ALA A 219 10.40 -19.96 17.95
C ALA A 219 11.74 -20.69 18.22
N GLY A 220 12.78 -19.93 18.57
CA GLY A 220 14.14 -20.45 18.75
C GLY A 220 14.66 -21.21 17.53
N ARG A 221 15.30 -22.36 17.76
CA ARG A 221 15.85 -23.26 16.70
C ARG A 221 14.81 -24.23 16.12
N THR A 222 13.51 -24.01 16.36
CA THR A 222 12.45 -24.91 15.88
C THR A 222 11.95 -24.52 14.50
N THR A 223 10.96 -25.27 14.01
CA THR A 223 10.15 -24.84 12.86
C THR A 223 8.94 -24.00 13.22
N ASP A 224 8.55 -23.95 14.49
CA ASP A 224 7.29 -23.34 14.87
C ASP A 224 7.35 -21.83 14.67
N PRO A 225 6.28 -21.18 14.16
CA PRO A 225 6.24 -19.73 14.03
C PRO A 225 6.33 -19.05 15.41
N PHE A 226 6.84 -17.82 15.44
CA PHE A 226 6.98 -17.04 16.67
C PHE A 226 5.73 -16.17 16.90
N ARG A 227 5.15 -16.19 18.10
CA ARG A 227 4.01 -15.34 18.44
C ARG A 227 4.49 -13.95 18.89
N ILE A 228 3.95 -12.91 18.26
CA ILE A 228 4.11 -11.52 18.71
C ILE A 228 2.80 -11.08 19.35
N ASP A 229 2.85 -10.68 20.61
CA ASP A 229 1.68 -10.34 21.44
C ASP A 229 1.80 -8.99 22.17
N SER A 230 2.90 -8.25 21.95
CA SER A 230 3.15 -6.95 22.54
C SER A 230 4.14 -6.12 21.69
N GLU A 231 4.33 -4.86 22.08
CA GLU A 231 5.43 -4.03 21.58
C GLU A 231 6.67 -4.08 22.50
N ASP A 232 6.75 -5.02 23.44
CA ASP A 232 7.91 -5.16 24.33
C ASP A 232 9.15 -5.67 23.59
N ALA A 233 10.33 -5.48 24.18
CA ALA A 233 11.58 -5.91 23.57
C ALA A 233 11.61 -7.45 23.37
N ILE A 234 12.03 -7.88 22.17
CA ILE A 234 12.14 -9.30 21.82
C ILE A 234 13.62 -9.70 21.79
N THR A 235 13.94 -10.85 22.39
CA THR A 235 15.26 -11.47 22.21
C THR A 235 15.32 -12.15 20.85
N LEU A 236 16.30 -11.78 20.03
CA LEU A 236 16.58 -12.40 18.73
C LEU A 236 17.66 -13.47 18.87
N GLY A 237 17.54 -14.56 18.13
CA GLY A 237 18.52 -15.65 18.12
C GLY A 237 18.56 -16.45 19.43
N GLY A 238 19.50 -17.39 19.55
CA GLY A 238 19.50 -18.36 20.64
C GLY A 238 18.54 -19.55 20.42
N GLU A 239 18.70 -20.60 21.22
CA GLU A 239 17.96 -21.85 21.04
C GLU A 239 16.56 -21.85 21.68
N SER A 240 16.29 -20.95 22.63
CA SER A 240 15.03 -20.90 23.39
C SER A 240 13.83 -20.60 22.50
N ARG A 241 12.74 -21.36 22.68
CA ARG A 241 11.43 -21.10 22.03
C ARG A 241 10.83 -19.72 22.38
N LYS A 242 11.31 -19.05 23.44
CA LYS A 242 10.91 -17.69 23.82
C LYS A 242 11.63 -16.60 23.02
N ASN A 243 12.63 -16.97 22.21
CA ASN A 243 13.37 -16.05 21.37
C ASN A 243 12.87 -16.15 19.92
N MET A 244 12.92 -15.04 19.19
CA MET A 244 12.62 -15.04 17.76
C MET A 244 13.88 -15.41 16.97
N GLY A 245 13.84 -16.57 16.32
CA GLY A 245 14.87 -17.08 15.41
C GLY A 245 14.58 -16.72 13.95
N ASN A 246 15.56 -16.99 13.08
CA ASN A 246 15.54 -16.73 11.64
C ASN A 246 16.00 -17.96 10.82
N ARG A 247 15.84 -19.17 11.37
CA ARG A 247 16.41 -20.42 10.82
C ARG A 247 17.90 -20.33 10.46
N ASP A 248 18.69 -19.60 11.24
CA ASP A 248 20.13 -19.41 11.01
C ASP A 248 20.46 -18.86 9.60
N GLY A 249 19.55 -18.07 9.03
CA GLY A 249 19.74 -17.44 7.72
C GLY A 249 19.64 -18.39 6.52
N ILE A 250 19.17 -19.63 6.72
CA ILE A 250 19.05 -20.62 5.64
C ILE A 250 18.19 -20.06 4.50
N GLY A 251 18.73 -20.09 3.27
CA GLY A 251 18.05 -19.62 2.08
C GLY A 251 17.98 -18.11 1.92
N MET A 252 18.68 -17.33 2.77
CA MET A 252 18.86 -15.89 2.52
C MET A 252 19.98 -15.65 1.52
N TYR A 253 19.83 -14.57 0.75
CA TYR A 253 20.86 -14.08 -0.14
C TYR A 253 22.02 -13.39 0.62
N TRP A 254 21.73 -12.79 1.77
CA TRP A 254 22.70 -12.22 2.72
C TRP A 254 22.35 -12.66 4.13
N VAL A 255 23.35 -13.03 4.92
CA VAL A 255 23.17 -13.59 6.27
C VAL A 255 23.06 -12.47 7.30
N GLU A 256 22.14 -12.64 8.25
CA GLU A 256 21.85 -11.67 9.31
C GLU A 256 22.82 -11.72 10.48
N ASP A 257 22.76 -10.72 11.36
CA ASP A 257 23.68 -10.58 12.51
C ASP A 257 23.23 -11.29 13.80
N PHE A 258 22.24 -12.18 13.71
CA PHE A 258 21.78 -13.06 14.78
C PHE A 258 21.49 -14.49 14.28
N THR A 259 21.72 -15.48 15.14
CA THR A 259 21.57 -16.92 14.86
C THR A 259 21.19 -17.66 16.14
N SER A 260 21.02 -18.97 16.08
CA SER A 260 20.86 -19.87 17.23
C SER A 260 22.05 -19.81 18.20
N HIS A 261 23.23 -19.35 17.75
CA HIS A 261 24.42 -19.15 18.58
C HIS A 261 24.65 -17.68 18.97
N VAL A 262 24.05 -16.72 18.26
CA VAL A 262 24.30 -15.28 18.45
C VAL A 262 23.00 -14.58 18.78
N ARG A 263 22.90 -14.07 20.03
CA ARG A 263 21.73 -13.29 20.46
C ARG A 263 21.87 -11.80 20.14
N ARG A 264 20.73 -11.17 19.84
CA ARG A 264 20.55 -9.72 19.73
C ARG A 264 19.25 -9.32 20.43
N THR A 265 19.01 -8.02 20.52
CA THR A 265 17.75 -7.48 21.03
C THR A 265 17.06 -6.70 19.94
N LEU A 266 15.77 -6.96 19.73
CA LEU A 266 14.85 -6.08 19.03
C LEU A 266 14.23 -5.12 20.05
N PRO A 267 14.57 -3.82 20.04
CA PRO A 267 14.09 -2.88 21.06
C PRO A 267 12.57 -2.70 21.03
N ALA A 268 11.98 -2.31 22.16
CA ALA A 268 10.54 -2.06 22.26
C ALA A 268 10.05 -0.97 21.29
N GLN A 269 10.86 0.06 21.04
CA GLN A 269 10.56 1.16 20.12
C GLN A 269 10.47 0.74 18.64
N PHE A 270 11.02 -0.41 18.25
CA PHE A 270 10.90 -0.89 16.87
C PHE A 270 9.47 -1.38 16.64
N PRO A 271 8.71 -0.87 15.65
CA PRO A 271 7.34 -1.32 15.42
C PRO A 271 7.28 -2.81 15.06
N LYS A 272 6.75 -3.63 15.96
CA LYS A 272 6.58 -5.07 15.75
C LYS A 272 5.25 -5.39 15.08
N GLY A 273 4.36 -4.41 14.99
CA GLY A 273 3.04 -4.54 14.37
C GLY A 273 1.97 -4.99 15.35
N TYR A 274 2.24 -5.15 16.65
CA TYR A 274 1.20 -5.42 17.63
C TYR A 274 0.24 -4.23 17.76
N ALA A 275 0.77 -3.01 17.79
CA ALA A 275 -0.01 -1.77 17.75
C ALA A 275 -0.83 -1.66 16.46
N ALA A 276 -1.93 -0.90 16.51
CA ALA A 276 -2.74 -0.62 15.32
C ALA A 276 -2.01 0.35 14.38
N PHE A 277 -2.18 0.15 13.08
CA PHE A 277 -1.62 1.03 12.05
C PHE A 277 -2.50 1.06 10.81
N TYR A 278 -2.38 2.14 10.04
CA TYR A 278 -2.91 2.21 8.69
C TYR A 278 -1.82 1.82 7.70
N CYS A 279 -2.16 0.95 6.75
CA CYS A 279 -1.29 0.57 5.64
C CYS A 279 -1.85 1.09 4.33
N MET A 280 -1.03 1.59 3.41
CA MET A 280 -1.52 1.93 2.08
C MET A 280 -2.20 0.70 1.45
N LYS A 281 -3.40 0.87 0.89
CA LYS A 281 -4.15 -0.24 0.27
C LYS A 281 -3.41 -0.85 -0.91
N HIS A 282 -2.67 -0.01 -1.63
CA HIS A 282 -1.89 -0.34 -2.81
C HIS A 282 -0.44 0.13 -2.69
N GLU A 283 0.44 -0.40 -3.55
CA GLU A 283 1.77 0.19 -3.76
C GLU A 283 1.64 1.66 -4.22
N ILE A 284 2.69 2.47 -4.00
CA ILE A 284 2.73 3.84 -4.55
C ILE A 284 2.49 3.78 -6.06
N THR A 285 1.51 4.52 -6.57
CA THR A 285 1.24 4.57 -8.02
C THR A 285 2.13 5.60 -8.72
N GLN A 286 2.31 5.46 -10.04
CA GLN A 286 3.05 6.46 -10.83
C GLN A 286 2.41 7.85 -10.72
N GLY A 287 1.07 7.93 -10.67
CA GLY A 287 0.36 9.20 -10.49
C GLY A 287 0.64 9.84 -9.12
N GLN A 288 0.66 9.04 -8.06
CA GLN A 288 1.02 9.50 -6.72
C GLN A 288 2.48 10.00 -6.67
N TYR A 289 3.41 9.29 -7.30
CA TYR A 289 4.80 9.71 -7.34
C TYR A 289 5.00 10.98 -8.18
N VAL A 290 4.26 11.16 -9.28
CA VAL A 290 4.24 12.42 -10.05
C VAL A 290 3.71 13.58 -9.19
N ALA A 291 2.60 13.37 -8.46
CA ALA A 291 2.07 14.38 -7.55
C ALA A 291 3.10 14.78 -6.48
N PHE A 292 3.86 13.82 -5.95
CA PHE A 292 4.98 14.06 -5.05
C PHE A 292 6.07 14.92 -5.72
N LEU A 293 6.62 14.49 -6.85
CA LEU A 293 7.70 15.20 -7.56
C LEU A 293 7.31 16.65 -7.91
N ASN A 294 6.05 16.88 -8.28
CA ASN A 294 5.50 18.19 -8.64
C ASN A 294 5.25 19.12 -7.43
N THR A 295 5.58 18.68 -6.22
CA THR A 295 5.57 19.53 -5.01
C THR A 295 6.97 19.86 -4.49
N LEU A 296 8.01 19.29 -5.08
CA LEU A 296 9.39 19.43 -4.64
C LEU A 296 10.09 20.64 -5.25
N SER A 297 11.12 21.13 -4.57
CA SER A 297 12.02 22.13 -5.15
C SER A 297 12.92 21.55 -6.25
N PHE A 298 13.46 22.41 -7.10
CA PHE A 298 14.39 21.98 -8.17
C PHE A 298 15.56 21.13 -7.63
N ALA A 299 16.13 21.54 -6.49
CA ALA A 299 17.22 20.81 -5.84
C ALA A 299 16.79 19.43 -5.31
N GLN A 300 15.58 19.34 -4.75
CA GLN A 300 15.02 18.08 -4.27
C GLN A 300 14.71 17.12 -5.43
N GLN A 301 14.14 17.62 -6.52
CA GLN A 301 13.88 16.85 -7.75
C GLN A 301 15.18 16.26 -8.30
N THR A 302 16.21 17.10 -8.47
CA THR A 302 17.53 16.68 -8.98
C THR A 302 18.19 15.60 -8.12
N ARG A 303 17.89 15.56 -6.82
CA ARG A 303 18.42 14.53 -5.89
C ARG A 303 17.66 13.21 -5.95
N LEU A 304 16.37 13.24 -6.28
CA LEU A 304 15.47 12.09 -6.18
C LEU A 304 15.18 11.42 -7.52
N THR A 305 15.45 12.09 -8.63
CA THR A 305 15.28 11.51 -9.98
C THR A 305 16.61 11.16 -10.61
N GLY A 306 16.67 10.05 -11.36
CA GLY A 306 17.86 9.65 -12.14
C GLY A 306 18.16 10.60 -13.31
N VAL A 307 17.19 11.41 -13.72
CA VAL A 307 17.32 12.46 -14.71
C VAL A 307 17.53 13.82 -14.05
N ARG A 308 18.31 14.69 -14.68
CA ARG A 308 18.46 16.09 -14.24
C ARG A 308 17.12 16.83 -14.43
N ALA A 309 16.70 17.61 -13.43
CA ALA A 309 15.46 18.37 -13.52
C ALA A 309 15.46 19.42 -14.67
N GLY A 310 16.63 19.84 -15.15
CA GLY A 310 16.78 20.70 -16.34
C GLY A 310 16.91 19.95 -17.68
N ALA A 311 16.66 18.63 -17.73
CA ALA A 311 16.66 17.88 -18.97
C ALA A 311 15.49 18.30 -19.89
N LYS A 312 15.56 17.94 -21.17
CA LYS A 312 14.52 18.29 -22.16
C LYS A 312 13.15 17.69 -21.80
N ALA A 313 12.08 18.36 -22.25
CA ALA A 313 10.74 17.80 -22.18
C ALA A 313 10.70 16.41 -22.86
N GLY A 314 9.90 15.50 -22.30
CA GLY A 314 9.82 14.10 -22.71
C GLY A 314 10.96 13.21 -22.19
N SER A 315 11.95 13.74 -21.47
CA SER A 315 12.99 12.90 -20.86
C SER A 315 12.39 12.01 -19.75
N PRO A 316 12.53 10.67 -19.86
CA PRO A 316 12.01 9.75 -18.84
C PRO A 316 12.87 9.78 -17.58
N ILE A 317 12.26 9.60 -16.41
CA ILE A 317 13.01 9.51 -15.13
C ILE A 317 13.61 8.10 -14.91
N ALA A 318 13.03 7.08 -15.56
CA ALA A 318 13.50 5.71 -15.66
C ALA A 318 12.91 5.06 -16.93
N THR A 319 13.55 4.03 -17.47
CA THR A 319 13.13 3.40 -18.75
C THR A 319 12.78 1.92 -18.58
N GLY A 320 11.82 1.45 -19.39
CA GLY A 320 11.42 0.04 -19.46
C GLY A 320 10.43 -0.42 -18.38
N ARG A 321 9.95 -1.65 -18.53
CA ARG A 321 8.95 -2.31 -17.65
C ARG A 321 7.77 -1.41 -17.28
N ARG A 322 7.08 -0.86 -18.28
CA ARG A 322 5.86 -0.04 -18.14
C ARG A 322 6.00 1.22 -17.27
N HIS A 323 7.22 1.70 -17.03
CA HIS A 323 7.45 3.00 -16.39
C HIS A 323 7.27 4.13 -17.41
N THR A 324 6.41 5.11 -17.13
CA THR A 324 6.12 6.21 -18.07
C THR A 324 6.25 7.61 -17.47
N ILE A 325 6.81 7.75 -16.26
CA ILE A 325 7.07 9.08 -15.69
C ILE A 325 8.17 9.81 -16.48
N LYS A 326 7.86 11.03 -16.92
CA LYS A 326 8.73 11.88 -17.74
C LYS A 326 8.62 13.35 -17.36
N LEU A 327 9.60 14.16 -17.76
CA LEU A 327 9.51 15.61 -17.65
C LEU A 327 8.50 16.14 -18.67
N ALA A 328 7.46 16.83 -18.20
CA ALA A 328 6.57 17.62 -19.04
C ALA A 328 7.21 18.98 -19.36
N VAL A 329 7.73 19.66 -18.34
CA VAL A 329 8.36 20.98 -18.46
C VAL A 329 9.71 20.96 -17.75
N PRO A 330 10.82 21.30 -18.43
CA PRO A 330 12.14 21.41 -17.81
C PRO A 330 12.18 22.48 -16.73
N GLY A 331 12.81 22.15 -15.59
CA GLY A 331 13.14 23.11 -14.55
C GLY A 331 14.37 23.95 -14.90
N LYS A 332 14.62 25.00 -14.12
CA LYS A 332 15.79 25.86 -14.23
C LYS A 332 16.49 25.99 -12.88
N PRO A 333 17.82 25.75 -12.79
CA PRO A 333 18.55 26.06 -11.57
C PRO A 333 18.58 27.58 -11.35
N SER A 334 18.86 28.01 -10.12
CA SER A 334 19.22 29.41 -9.86
C SER A 334 20.40 29.80 -10.75
N ALA A 335 20.30 30.94 -11.42
CA ALA A 335 21.37 31.36 -12.31
C ALA A 335 22.58 31.88 -11.50
N ALA A 336 23.77 31.55 -12.00
CA ALA A 336 25.03 32.02 -11.46
C ALA A 336 25.68 32.93 -12.51
N GLN A 337 26.05 34.14 -12.09
CA GLN A 337 26.81 35.08 -12.91
C GLN A 337 28.30 34.79 -12.72
N VAL A 338 29.02 34.56 -13.82
CA VAL A 338 30.48 34.50 -13.79
C VAL A 338 31.02 35.90 -13.53
N VAL A 339 31.69 36.09 -12.39
CA VAL A 339 32.26 37.39 -11.98
C VAL A 339 33.74 37.51 -12.31
N SER A 340 34.45 36.39 -12.47
CA SER A 340 35.81 36.41 -13.00
C SER A 340 36.17 35.07 -13.63
N ARG A 341 37.14 35.09 -14.55
CA ARG A 341 37.63 33.90 -15.23
C ARG A 341 39.16 33.97 -15.32
N ARG A 342 39.85 32.92 -14.88
CA ARG A 342 41.31 32.75 -15.05
C ARG A 342 41.54 31.40 -15.73
N GLY A 343 41.78 31.44 -17.03
CA GLY A 343 41.84 30.23 -17.87
C GLY A 343 40.51 29.47 -17.87
N SER A 344 40.55 28.18 -17.57
CA SER A 344 39.37 27.30 -17.48
C SER A 344 38.58 27.44 -16.17
N ILE A 345 39.08 28.18 -15.18
CA ILE A 345 38.43 28.36 -13.89
C ILE A 345 37.59 29.65 -13.91
N ALA A 346 36.29 29.50 -13.66
CA ALA A 346 35.34 30.59 -13.50
C ALA A 346 34.93 30.72 -12.03
N ARG A 347 35.00 31.93 -11.48
CA ARG A 347 34.35 32.28 -10.21
C ARG A 347 32.97 32.82 -10.55
N SER A 348 31.93 32.19 -10.01
CA SER A 348 30.55 32.63 -10.18
C SER A 348 29.93 33.05 -8.85
N VAL A 349 29.05 34.05 -8.88
CA VAL A 349 28.18 34.42 -7.75
C VAL A 349 26.72 34.20 -8.15
N SER A 350 25.85 33.99 -7.17
CA SER A 350 24.40 33.97 -7.41
C SER A 350 23.97 35.28 -8.06
N ASN A 351 23.18 35.23 -9.14
CA ASN A 351 22.57 36.43 -9.71
C ASN A 351 21.14 36.69 -9.17
N ASN A 352 20.78 36.03 -8.06
CA ASN A 352 19.46 36.10 -7.41
C ASN A 352 18.26 35.71 -8.29
N SER A 353 18.47 35.04 -9.44
CA SER A 353 17.36 34.43 -10.17
C SER A 353 16.87 33.19 -9.42
N PRO A 354 15.58 33.10 -9.05
CA PRO A 354 15.07 31.96 -8.30
C PRO A 354 15.11 30.69 -9.17
N ALA A 355 15.38 29.55 -8.54
CA ALA A 355 15.23 28.27 -9.21
C ALA A 355 13.74 28.04 -9.54
N ALA A 356 13.49 27.36 -10.65
CA ALA A 356 12.16 26.90 -11.05
C ALA A 356 12.15 25.37 -11.10
N PRO A 357 11.32 24.67 -10.33
CA PRO A 357 11.21 23.22 -10.40
C PRO A 357 10.69 22.77 -11.77
N ALA A 358 11.04 21.54 -12.16
CA ALA A 358 10.46 20.87 -13.30
C ALA A 358 9.01 20.44 -13.00
N THR A 359 8.22 20.25 -14.06
CA THR A 359 6.93 19.55 -13.99
C THR A 359 7.07 18.17 -14.61
N TYR A 360 6.54 17.17 -13.92
CA TYR A 360 6.51 15.76 -14.33
C TYR A 360 5.09 15.33 -14.69
N GLU A 361 4.99 14.34 -15.56
CA GLU A 361 3.75 13.71 -15.97
C GLU A 361 3.94 12.20 -16.16
N THR A 362 2.83 11.45 -16.23
CA THR A 362 2.81 10.02 -16.56
C THR A 362 1.59 9.71 -17.41
N ASP A 363 1.76 8.84 -18.40
CA ASP A 363 0.65 8.34 -19.22
C ASP A 363 -0.12 7.20 -18.52
N THR A 364 0.39 6.69 -17.39
CA THR A 364 -0.12 5.49 -16.72
C THR A 364 -0.29 5.68 -15.20
N PRO A 365 -1.12 6.64 -14.76
CA PRO A 365 -1.18 7.07 -13.36
C PRO A 365 -1.62 5.99 -12.36
N HIS A 366 -2.28 4.93 -12.83
CA HIS A 366 -2.82 3.85 -12.01
C HIS A 366 -1.89 2.62 -11.90
N LEU A 367 -0.77 2.59 -12.62
CA LEU A 367 0.23 1.54 -12.46
C LEU A 367 1.00 1.72 -11.16
N ALA A 368 1.38 0.62 -10.53
CA ALA A 368 2.35 0.66 -9.44
C ALA A 368 3.67 1.28 -9.92
N CYS A 369 4.25 2.16 -9.11
CA CYS A 369 5.45 2.89 -9.42
C CYS A 369 6.66 2.01 -9.14
N ASN A 370 7.20 1.42 -10.21
CA ASN A 370 8.47 0.73 -10.17
C ASN A 370 9.66 1.70 -10.23
N TRP A 371 10.87 1.16 -10.14
CA TRP A 371 12.14 1.91 -10.07
C TRP A 371 12.30 2.76 -8.79
N LEU A 372 11.51 2.49 -7.76
CA LEU A 372 11.71 3.11 -6.46
C LEU A 372 12.82 2.36 -5.72
N GLY A 373 13.81 3.11 -5.24
CA GLY A 373 14.76 2.65 -4.21
C GLY A 373 14.30 3.07 -2.81
N ALA A 374 15.02 2.61 -1.77
CA ALA A 374 14.71 3.01 -0.39
C ALA A 374 14.76 4.54 -0.22
N ASP A 375 15.66 5.24 -0.91
CA ASP A 375 15.73 6.71 -0.90
C ASP A 375 14.46 7.40 -1.40
N GLY A 376 13.94 6.97 -2.56
CA GLY A 376 12.75 7.56 -3.18
C GLY A 376 11.48 7.26 -2.39
N GLY A 377 11.31 6.01 -1.98
CA GLY A 377 10.17 5.59 -1.16
C GLY A 377 10.17 6.22 0.23
N ALA A 378 11.33 6.30 0.90
CA ALA A 378 11.44 7.00 2.18
C ALA A 378 11.16 8.50 2.03
N ALA A 379 11.64 9.16 0.97
CA ALA A 379 11.34 10.56 0.73
C ALA A 379 9.84 10.80 0.50
N TYR A 380 9.17 9.91 -0.24
CA TYR A 380 7.71 9.93 -0.41
C TYR A 380 6.98 9.75 0.93
N ALA A 381 7.35 8.73 1.71
CA ALA A 381 6.75 8.47 3.02
C ALA A 381 6.91 9.69 3.94
N ALA A 382 8.11 10.25 4.03
CA ALA A 382 8.41 11.42 4.85
C ALA A 382 7.59 12.65 4.43
N TRP A 383 7.45 12.86 3.12
CA TRP A 383 6.64 13.92 2.53
C TRP A 383 5.15 13.73 2.79
N ALA A 384 4.64 12.51 2.71
CA ALA A 384 3.23 12.21 2.95
C ALA A 384 2.86 12.22 4.45
N GLY A 385 3.85 12.32 5.36
CA GLY A 385 3.59 12.17 6.78
C GLY A 385 3.40 10.72 7.21
N LEU A 386 3.83 9.77 6.39
CA LEU A 386 3.80 8.33 6.65
C LEU A 386 5.19 7.84 7.10
N ARG A 387 5.35 6.55 7.28
CA ARG A 387 6.63 5.88 7.55
C ARG A 387 6.77 4.60 6.73
N PRO A 388 7.99 4.06 6.56
CA PRO A 388 8.15 2.73 6.02
C PRO A 388 7.56 1.67 6.94
N MET A 389 7.12 0.58 6.32
CA MET A 389 6.62 -0.62 7.00
C MET A 389 7.78 -1.48 7.49
N THR A 390 7.68 -2.06 8.69
CA THR A 390 8.64 -3.10 9.13
C THR A 390 8.30 -4.44 8.50
N GLU A 391 9.27 -5.35 8.41
CA GLU A 391 8.99 -6.69 7.87
C GLU A 391 8.00 -7.51 8.74
N LEU A 392 7.86 -7.16 10.02
CA LEU A 392 6.89 -7.76 10.95
C LEU A 392 5.49 -7.19 10.72
N GLU A 393 5.37 -5.87 10.51
CA GLU A 393 4.13 -5.24 10.09
C GLU A 393 3.65 -5.77 8.75
N TYR A 394 4.56 -6.07 7.81
CA TYR A 394 4.23 -6.71 6.54
C TYR A 394 3.58 -8.08 6.75
N GLU A 395 4.14 -8.96 7.62
CA GLU A 395 3.53 -10.27 7.87
C GLU A 395 2.13 -10.14 8.50
N LYS A 396 1.96 -9.21 9.45
CA LYS A 396 0.63 -8.93 10.01
C LYS A 396 -0.33 -8.35 8.98
N ALA A 397 0.13 -7.45 8.11
CA ALA A 397 -0.67 -6.85 7.04
C ALA A 397 -1.14 -7.92 6.04
N CYS A 398 -0.35 -8.98 5.82
CA CYS A 398 -0.72 -10.11 4.98
C CYS A 398 -1.71 -11.07 5.67
N ARG A 399 -1.31 -11.59 6.85
CA ARG A 399 -1.93 -12.76 7.51
C ARG A 399 -3.02 -12.41 8.51
N GLY A 400 -2.94 -11.22 9.12
CA GLY A 400 -3.74 -10.90 10.30
C GLY A 400 -3.37 -11.81 11.49
N PRO A 401 -4.35 -12.17 12.35
CA PRO A 401 -4.08 -12.93 13.56
C PRO A 401 -4.03 -14.45 13.33
N LEU A 402 -4.31 -14.91 12.11
CA LEU A 402 -4.46 -16.33 11.78
C LEU A 402 -3.17 -17.12 12.05
N LYS A 403 -3.34 -18.39 12.47
CA LYS A 403 -2.27 -19.39 12.51
C LYS A 403 -1.69 -19.52 11.10
N PRO A 404 -0.36 -19.56 10.95
CA PRO A 404 0.25 -19.61 9.62
C PRO A 404 -0.04 -20.92 8.89
N VAL A 405 -0.13 -20.82 7.57
CA VAL A 405 -0.08 -21.96 6.65
C VAL A 405 1.31 -21.98 6.00
N PRO A 406 2.05 -23.10 6.05
CA PRO A 406 3.39 -23.18 5.45
C PRO A 406 3.42 -22.77 3.97
N GLY A 407 4.26 -21.78 3.63
CA GLY A 407 4.40 -21.28 2.26
C GLY A 407 3.20 -20.46 1.76
N GLU A 408 2.35 -19.96 2.65
CA GLU A 408 1.19 -19.17 2.25
C GLU A 408 1.54 -17.81 1.62
N ASN A 409 0.65 -17.37 0.75
CA ASN A 409 0.66 -16.04 0.15
C ASN A 409 -0.36 -15.14 0.86
N ALA A 410 -0.45 -13.86 0.47
CA ALA A 410 -1.29 -12.86 1.14
C ALA A 410 -2.76 -13.29 1.36
N TRP A 411 -3.32 -14.14 0.50
CA TRP A 411 -4.69 -14.65 0.60
C TRP A 411 -4.88 -15.84 1.56
N GLY A 412 -3.81 -16.37 2.17
CA GLY A 412 -3.88 -17.38 3.23
C GLY A 412 -3.79 -18.84 2.76
N THR A 413 -3.47 -19.09 1.49
CA THR A 413 -3.14 -20.44 1.00
C THR A 413 -1.75 -20.45 0.35
N ALA A 414 -1.13 -21.63 0.28
CA ALA A 414 0.15 -21.82 -0.40
C ALA A 414 0.03 -21.87 -1.93
N GLY A 415 -1.17 -22.10 -2.46
CA GLY A 415 -1.40 -22.16 -3.90
C GLY A 415 -1.39 -20.78 -4.53
N ILE A 416 -0.66 -20.63 -5.63
CA ILE A 416 -0.58 -19.43 -6.48
C ILE A 416 -0.84 -19.83 -7.93
N ALA A 417 -1.54 -18.99 -8.70
CA ALA A 417 -1.73 -19.22 -10.13
C ALA A 417 -0.37 -19.20 -10.88
N GLY A 418 -0.25 -19.92 -11.98
CA GLY A 418 1.00 -20.00 -12.78
C GLY A 418 1.87 -21.22 -12.51
N THR A 419 3.00 -21.31 -13.22
CA THR A 419 3.94 -22.44 -13.13
C THR A 419 5.36 -21.98 -12.81
N ASN A 420 6.13 -22.83 -12.13
CA ASN A 420 7.53 -22.55 -11.74
C ASN A 420 8.56 -22.90 -12.84
N LEU A 421 8.11 -23.39 -14.01
CA LEU A 421 8.98 -23.95 -15.06
C LEU A 421 9.27 -22.94 -16.17
N ARG A 422 10.47 -23.05 -16.77
CA ARG A 422 10.87 -22.30 -17.99
C ARG A 422 10.38 -22.94 -19.29
N GLU A 423 9.61 -24.02 -19.21
CA GLU A 423 9.16 -24.76 -20.39
C GLU A 423 8.07 -23.99 -21.15
N GLY A 424 8.05 -24.16 -22.48
CA GLY A 424 7.36 -23.28 -23.42
C GLY A 424 5.89 -23.00 -23.06
N THR A 425 5.54 -21.72 -22.95
CA THR A 425 4.24 -21.26 -22.45
C THR A 425 3.04 -21.64 -23.29
N ARG A 426 1.94 -21.91 -22.59
CA ARG A 426 0.62 -21.38 -22.92
C ARG A 426 -0.12 -20.72 -21.74
N ASP A 427 0.39 -20.86 -20.51
CA ASP A 427 -0.30 -20.39 -19.31
C ASP A 427 0.14 -18.98 -18.87
N GLY A 428 -0.81 -18.14 -18.47
CA GLY A 428 -0.55 -16.82 -17.90
C GLY A 428 -1.66 -15.81 -18.18
N TYR A 429 -1.51 -14.61 -17.62
CA TYR A 429 -2.45 -13.53 -17.90
C TYR A 429 -2.17 -12.88 -19.26
N ALA A 430 -3.23 -12.70 -20.05
CA ALA A 430 -3.28 -11.74 -21.14
C ALA A 430 -3.74 -10.38 -20.60
N LEU A 431 -2.97 -9.33 -20.88
CA LEU A 431 -3.24 -7.96 -20.49
C LEU A 431 -4.07 -7.25 -21.56
N HIS A 432 -5.12 -6.56 -21.13
CA HIS A 432 -6.01 -5.77 -21.98
C HIS A 432 -6.01 -4.32 -21.54
N ASN A 433 -6.20 -3.40 -22.50
CA ASN A 433 -6.27 -1.95 -22.26
C ASN A 433 -5.08 -1.41 -21.44
N ALA A 434 -3.88 -1.91 -21.74
CA ALA A 434 -2.67 -1.60 -21.00
C ALA A 434 -2.45 -0.08 -20.83
N GLY A 435 -2.27 0.36 -19.58
CA GLY A 435 -2.04 1.73 -19.16
C GLY A 435 -3.30 2.57 -19.00
N ARG A 436 -4.48 2.05 -19.37
CA ARG A 436 -5.76 2.76 -19.29
C ARG A 436 -6.46 2.51 -17.95
N PRO A 437 -7.43 3.36 -17.54
CA PRO A 437 -8.19 3.16 -16.31
C PRO A 437 -8.93 1.82 -16.25
N ASP A 438 -9.31 1.25 -17.39
CA ASP A 438 -9.98 -0.05 -17.55
C ASP A 438 -9.00 -1.21 -17.86
N GLU A 439 -7.71 -1.05 -17.53
CA GLU A 439 -6.73 -2.13 -17.57
C GLU A 439 -7.19 -3.32 -16.73
N HIS A 440 -7.22 -4.50 -17.35
CA HIS A 440 -7.61 -5.76 -16.74
C HIS A 440 -6.85 -6.94 -17.38
N VAL A 441 -6.96 -8.10 -16.75
CA VAL A 441 -6.31 -9.34 -17.20
C VAL A 441 -7.31 -10.46 -17.35
N THR A 442 -7.03 -11.36 -18.29
CA THR A 442 -7.74 -12.64 -18.44
C THR A 442 -6.74 -13.78 -18.38
N TRP A 443 -7.06 -14.82 -17.62
CA TRP A 443 -6.23 -16.02 -17.60
C TRP A 443 -6.31 -16.77 -18.93
N VAL A 444 -5.18 -17.27 -19.41
CA VAL A 444 -5.06 -18.20 -20.54
C VAL A 444 -4.30 -19.41 -20.02
N GLY A 445 -4.80 -20.63 -20.24
CA GLY A 445 -4.12 -21.87 -19.84
C GLY A 445 -4.75 -22.63 -18.66
N GLU A 446 -4.10 -23.69 -18.21
CA GLU A 446 -4.67 -24.67 -17.26
C GLU A 446 -4.37 -24.35 -15.78
N ASN A 447 -3.28 -23.63 -15.52
CA ASN A 447 -2.80 -23.37 -14.15
C ASN A 447 -3.31 -22.05 -13.54
N GLY A 448 -4.57 -21.73 -13.83
CA GLY A 448 -5.18 -20.46 -13.44
C GLY A 448 -5.56 -20.34 -11.98
N PRO A 449 -6.03 -19.14 -11.60
CA PRO A 449 -6.59 -18.91 -10.28
C PRO A 449 -7.80 -19.82 -10.03
N ASP A 450 -7.94 -20.29 -8.80
CA ASP A 450 -9.09 -21.08 -8.34
C ASP A 450 -9.34 -20.84 -6.84
N ALA A 451 -10.15 -21.68 -6.19
CA ALA A 451 -10.47 -21.53 -4.77
C ALA A 451 -9.25 -21.64 -3.83
N LYS A 452 -8.11 -22.17 -4.31
CA LYS A 452 -6.88 -22.38 -3.54
C LYS A 452 -5.66 -21.68 -4.16
N ARG A 453 -5.69 -21.37 -5.46
CA ARG A 453 -4.63 -20.65 -6.19
C ARG A 453 -5.03 -19.19 -6.37
N GLY A 454 -4.39 -18.30 -5.63
CA GLY A 454 -4.69 -16.87 -5.72
C GLY A 454 -4.07 -16.19 -6.93
N ASN A 455 -4.63 -15.02 -7.25
CA ASN A 455 -4.11 -14.15 -8.30
C ASN A 455 -2.92 -13.33 -7.81
N ALA A 456 -1.84 -13.32 -8.58
CA ALA A 456 -0.67 -12.47 -8.36
C ALA A 456 0.12 -12.28 -9.66
N ALA A 457 0.74 -11.13 -9.83
CA ALA A 457 1.67 -10.87 -10.93
C ALA A 457 3.10 -11.29 -10.53
N TRP A 458 3.54 -12.47 -10.96
CA TRP A 458 4.89 -12.99 -10.69
C TRP A 458 5.41 -13.71 -11.93
N GLY A 459 6.65 -14.21 -11.91
CA GLY A 459 7.26 -14.85 -13.09
C GLY A 459 6.34 -15.90 -13.74
N GLY A 460 5.75 -16.81 -12.97
CA GLY A 460 4.91 -17.87 -13.52
C GLY A 460 3.55 -17.43 -14.08
N THR A 461 3.15 -16.16 -13.94
CA THR A 461 1.87 -15.65 -14.46
C THR A 461 2.01 -14.61 -15.56
N VAL A 462 3.24 -14.17 -15.86
CA VAL A 462 3.50 -13.28 -17.00
C VAL A 462 3.88 -14.15 -18.22
N SER A 463 2.95 -14.29 -19.18
CA SER A 463 3.09 -15.19 -20.34
C SER A 463 4.40 -14.96 -21.13
N GLN A 464 5.44 -15.76 -20.91
CA GLN A 464 6.73 -15.71 -21.62
C GLN A 464 7.05 -16.99 -22.43
N GLN A 465 7.22 -16.86 -23.75
CA GLN A 465 7.74 -17.93 -24.59
C GLN A 465 9.24 -17.76 -24.82
N ASN A 466 10.09 -18.63 -24.25
CA ASN A 466 11.53 -18.71 -24.56
C ASN A 466 12.25 -17.32 -24.62
N GLY A 467 11.97 -16.45 -23.63
CA GLY A 467 12.52 -15.09 -23.57
C GLY A 467 11.78 -14.02 -24.39
N SER A 468 10.74 -14.39 -25.13
CA SER A 468 9.84 -13.50 -25.88
C SER A 468 8.48 -13.37 -25.19
N TYR A 469 7.92 -12.16 -25.20
CA TYR A 469 6.59 -11.87 -24.66
C TYR A 469 5.56 -12.03 -25.78
N ALA A 470 4.45 -12.73 -25.54
CA ALA A 470 3.30 -12.65 -26.44
C ALA A 470 2.83 -11.18 -26.54
N ARG A 471 2.12 -10.81 -27.62
CA ARG A 471 1.71 -9.40 -27.89
C ARG A 471 1.00 -8.75 -26.70
N ASN A 472 0.25 -9.52 -25.91
CA ASN A 472 -0.52 -9.07 -24.74
C ASN A 472 0.09 -9.55 -23.40
N ALA A 473 1.34 -10.00 -23.39
CA ALA A 473 1.97 -10.47 -22.17
C ALA A 473 2.40 -9.32 -21.26
N ILE A 474 2.46 -9.60 -19.96
CA ILE A 474 2.84 -8.63 -18.94
C ILE A 474 4.37 -8.48 -18.93
N ASN A 475 4.85 -7.25 -19.12
CA ASN A 475 6.27 -6.92 -19.02
C ASN A 475 6.48 -5.68 -18.14
N GLY A 476 6.20 -5.81 -16.84
CA GLY A 476 6.29 -4.76 -15.83
C GLY A 476 5.15 -4.83 -14.81
N PRO A 477 5.03 -3.84 -13.91
CA PRO A 477 3.95 -3.79 -12.94
C PRO A 477 2.59 -3.65 -13.63
N LEU A 478 1.56 -4.09 -12.92
CA LEU A 478 0.16 -3.93 -13.30
C LEU A 478 -0.46 -2.72 -12.59
N ARG A 479 -1.67 -2.37 -13.05
CA ARG A 479 -2.55 -1.45 -12.32
C ARG A 479 -2.74 -1.97 -10.89
N VAL A 480 -2.70 -1.08 -9.92
CA VAL A 480 -3.02 -1.47 -8.54
C VAL A 480 -4.50 -1.89 -8.42
N GLY A 481 -4.78 -2.92 -7.62
CA GLY A 481 -6.12 -3.52 -7.49
C GLY A 481 -6.60 -4.24 -8.76
N ILE A 482 -5.71 -4.77 -9.60
CA ILE A 482 -6.12 -5.32 -10.92
C ILE A 482 -6.96 -6.60 -10.80
N PHE A 483 -6.78 -7.37 -9.75
CA PHE A 483 -7.46 -8.66 -9.56
C PHE A 483 -8.77 -8.54 -8.76
N ALA A 484 -9.01 -7.41 -8.09
CA ALA A 484 -10.23 -7.19 -7.32
C ALA A 484 -11.41 -6.83 -8.24
N THR A 485 -12.44 -7.67 -8.23
CA THR A 485 -13.67 -7.52 -9.02
C THR A 485 -14.87 -7.33 -8.09
N PRO A 486 -16.06 -6.97 -8.61
CA PRO A 486 -17.26 -6.86 -7.78
C PRO A 486 -17.61 -8.13 -7.00
N ASP A 487 -17.17 -9.29 -7.51
CA ASP A 487 -17.49 -10.63 -7.00
C ASP A 487 -16.28 -11.40 -6.49
N SER A 488 -15.09 -10.79 -6.44
CA SER A 488 -13.90 -11.47 -5.94
C SER A 488 -13.99 -11.74 -4.44
N ASN A 489 -13.50 -12.91 -4.04
CA ASN A 489 -13.19 -13.24 -2.64
C ASN A 489 -11.70 -12.98 -2.38
N ARG A 490 -11.21 -13.32 -1.18
CA ARG A 490 -9.80 -13.11 -0.79
C ARG A 490 -8.80 -13.76 -1.76
N VAL A 491 -9.03 -15.02 -2.13
CA VAL A 491 -8.15 -15.76 -3.05
C VAL A 491 -8.20 -15.18 -4.47
N GLY A 492 -9.41 -14.92 -4.96
CA GLY A 492 -9.65 -14.35 -6.29
C GLY A 492 -9.12 -12.91 -6.44
N SER A 493 -9.11 -12.10 -5.40
CA SER A 493 -8.50 -10.77 -5.44
C SER A 493 -7.00 -10.76 -5.17
N GLY A 494 -6.45 -11.87 -4.65
CA GLY A 494 -5.09 -11.90 -4.12
C GLY A 494 -4.89 -11.04 -2.87
N ALA A 495 -5.99 -10.61 -2.24
CA ALA A 495 -5.97 -9.66 -1.13
C ALA A 495 -5.42 -10.28 0.16
N SER A 496 -4.85 -9.42 1.01
CA SER A 496 -4.51 -9.74 2.38
C SER A 496 -5.72 -10.02 3.25
N TYR A 497 -5.52 -10.54 4.46
CA TYR A 497 -6.61 -10.74 5.44
C TYR A 497 -7.44 -9.48 5.69
N TRP A 498 -6.79 -8.31 5.61
CA TRP A 498 -7.40 -7.00 5.87
C TRP A 498 -7.97 -6.32 4.61
N GLY A 499 -7.83 -6.90 3.41
CA GLY A 499 -8.23 -6.25 2.16
C GLY A 499 -7.16 -5.32 1.57
N ILE A 500 -5.89 -5.50 1.95
CA ILE A 500 -4.75 -4.81 1.33
C ILE A 500 -4.36 -5.60 0.09
N MET A 501 -4.18 -4.91 -1.03
CA MET A 501 -4.02 -5.54 -2.33
C MET A 501 -2.53 -5.62 -2.72
N GLU A 502 -2.19 -6.65 -3.51
CA GLU A 502 -0.84 -6.84 -4.08
C GLU A 502 0.32 -6.91 -3.07
N LEU A 503 0.09 -7.50 -1.88
CA LEU A 503 1.21 -7.82 -0.98
C LEU A 503 2.03 -9.04 -1.48
N THR A 504 1.46 -9.88 -2.35
CA THR A 504 2.17 -10.94 -3.07
C THR A 504 2.20 -10.62 -4.57
N GLY A 505 3.38 -10.65 -5.18
CA GLY A 505 3.63 -10.31 -6.57
C GLY A 505 3.72 -8.80 -6.85
N ASN A 506 3.47 -8.45 -8.12
CA ASN A 506 3.59 -7.11 -8.71
C ASN A 506 5.00 -6.51 -8.58
N LEU A 507 5.31 -5.85 -7.46
CA LEU A 507 6.62 -5.28 -7.16
C LEU A 507 7.11 -5.71 -5.77
N TRP A 508 8.45 -5.84 -5.67
CA TRP A 508 9.11 -5.98 -4.39
C TRP A 508 8.93 -4.71 -3.57
N GLU A 509 8.47 -4.85 -2.34
CA GLU A 509 8.28 -3.72 -1.43
C GLU A 509 9.42 -3.63 -0.42
N PHE A 510 9.99 -2.43 -0.26
CA PHE A 510 10.99 -2.20 0.78
C PHE A 510 10.34 -2.16 2.16
N THR A 511 10.91 -2.91 3.10
CA THR A 511 10.52 -2.91 4.52
C THR A 511 11.74 -2.75 5.42
N VAL A 512 11.56 -2.19 6.61
CA VAL A 512 12.64 -2.08 7.59
C VAL A 512 12.94 -3.47 8.16
N THR A 513 14.21 -3.87 8.09
CA THR A 513 14.66 -5.21 8.49
C THR A 513 14.96 -5.32 9.99
N VAL A 514 14.61 -6.46 10.56
CA VAL A 514 15.04 -6.93 11.89
C VAL A 514 16.45 -7.53 11.83
N GLY A 515 16.87 -8.01 10.66
CA GLY A 515 18.12 -8.76 10.41
C GLY A 515 19.42 -8.03 10.70
N HIS A 516 19.38 -6.70 10.73
CA HIS A 516 20.59 -5.88 10.82
C HIS A 516 20.47 -4.78 11.87
N HIS A 517 21.54 -4.56 12.64
CA HIS A 517 21.55 -3.56 13.73
C HIS A 517 21.19 -2.14 13.29
N VAL A 518 21.43 -1.75 12.04
CA VAL A 518 21.01 -0.45 11.49
C VAL A 518 19.49 -0.37 11.36
N GLY A 519 18.83 -1.42 10.85
CA GLY A 519 17.36 -1.48 10.75
C GLY A 519 16.68 -1.49 12.12
N ARG A 520 17.27 -2.20 13.10
CA ARG A 520 16.74 -2.26 14.49
C ARG A 520 16.79 -0.93 15.26
N ARG A 521 17.45 0.11 14.73
CA ARG A 521 17.43 1.47 15.31
C ARG A 521 16.19 2.26 14.92
N PHE A 522 15.41 1.78 13.96
CA PHE A 522 14.14 2.40 13.58
C PHE A 522 13.19 2.42 14.78
N ALA A 523 12.73 3.60 15.15
CA ALA A 523 11.84 3.82 16.29
C ALA A 523 10.39 4.05 15.86
N GLY A 524 10.07 3.81 14.58
CA GLY A 524 8.73 4.03 14.05
C GLY A 524 8.34 5.49 13.93
N THR A 525 9.30 6.42 13.90
CA THR A 525 9.01 7.86 13.76
C THR A 525 8.28 8.14 12.45
N HIS A 526 7.39 9.12 12.46
CA HIS A 526 6.64 9.49 11.27
C HIS A 526 7.32 10.57 10.45
N GLY A 527 7.02 10.56 9.15
CA GLY A 527 7.28 11.68 8.27
C GLY A 527 6.71 12.99 8.81
N ARG A 528 7.44 14.08 8.62
CA ARG A 528 7.06 15.42 9.12
C ARG A 528 6.46 16.32 8.04
N GLY A 529 6.11 15.75 6.89
CA GLY A 529 5.61 16.50 5.73
C GLY A 529 6.70 17.01 4.80
N THR A 530 7.97 16.66 5.03
CA THR A 530 9.13 17.05 4.21
C THR A 530 9.71 15.83 3.50
N ALA A 531 10.28 15.99 2.31
CA ALA A 531 10.97 14.89 1.59
C ALA A 531 12.32 14.45 2.21
N VAL A 532 12.63 14.91 3.42
CA VAL A 532 13.79 14.48 4.21
C VAL A 532 13.31 13.46 5.23
N PRO A 533 13.72 12.19 5.11
CA PRO A 533 13.38 11.17 6.08
C PRO A 533 13.94 11.46 7.49
N PRO A 534 13.22 11.09 8.55
CA PRO A 534 13.76 11.06 9.91
C PRO A 534 15.07 10.25 10.03
N ALA A 535 15.87 10.60 11.04
CA ALA A 535 17.23 10.08 11.20
C ALA A 535 17.27 8.57 11.52
N ASP A 536 16.33 8.08 12.31
CA ASP A 536 16.23 6.68 12.74
C ASP A 536 15.85 5.72 11.61
N TRP A 537 15.36 6.23 10.47
CA TRP A 537 15.04 5.40 9.32
C TRP A 537 16.30 4.85 8.64
N HIS A 538 17.46 5.49 8.84
CA HIS A 538 18.75 5.09 8.28
C HIS A 538 18.71 4.67 6.79
N TYR A 539 17.88 5.34 5.99
CA TYR A 539 17.54 4.96 4.62
C TYR A 539 18.72 4.93 3.63
N ARG A 540 19.78 5.69 3.93
CA ARG A 540 21.06 5.70 3.19
C ARG A 540 22.10 4.73 3.73
N GLY A 541 21.86 4.16 4.91
CA GLY A 541 22.66 3.11 5.50
C GLY A 541 22.52 1.85 4.68
N ALA A 542 23.64 1.18 4.40
CA ALA A 542 23.59 -0.16 3.88
C ALA A 542 22.77 -1.02 4.87
N PHE A 543 21.85 -1.84 4.36
CA PHE A 543 21.15 -2.86 5.14
C PHE A 543 20.06 -2.39 6.12
N ALA A 544 19.57 -1.15 6.05
CA ALA A 544 18.40 -0.73 6.85
C ALA A 544 17.07 -1.28 6.32
N PHE A 545 17.04 -1.70 5.04
CA PHE A 545 15.83 -2.12 4.34
C PHE A 545 16.04 -3.45 3.61
N GLY A 546 15.04 -4.33 3.72
CA GLY A 546 14.90 -5.56 2.95
C GLY A 546 13.76 -5.48 1.94
N ARG A 547 13.58 -6.54 1.13
CA ARG A 547 12.48 -6.62 0.16
C ARG A 547 11.50 -7.74 0.52
N ARG A 548 10.20 -7.46 0.39
CA ARG A 548 9.06 -8.37 0.59
C ARG A 548 8.14 -8.48 -0.61
N GLY A 549 7.36 -9.57 -0.65
CA GLY A 549 6.20 -9.71 -1.54
C GLY A 549 6.47 -10.38 -2.88
N GLY A 550 7.72 -10.42 -3.35
CA GLY A 550 8.02 -10.95 -4.68
C GLY A 550 7.75 -9.93 -5.79
N SER A 551 7.75 -10.35 -7.07
CA SER A 551 7.51 -9.40 -8.18
C SER A 551 7.20 -10.09 -9.51
N ALA A 552 6.57 -9.35 -10.43
CA ALA A 552 6.30 -9.77 -11.82
C ALA A 552 7.56 -10.21 -12.60
N GLY A 553 8.76 -9.84 -12.14
CA GLY A 553 10.03 -10.13 -12.81
C GLY A 553 10.89 -11.23 -12.17
N ALA A 554 10.40 -12.00 -11.20
CA ALA A 554 11.17 -13.03 -10.50
C ALA A 554 11.01 -14.41 -11.15
N TRP A 555 12.13 -15.04 -11.59
CA TRP A 555 12.10 -16.25 -12.47
C TRP A 555 12.98 -17.43 -12.06
N LYS A 556 13.91 -17.30 -11.10
CA LYS A 556 14.97 -18.32 -10.90
C LYS A 556 14.75 -19.28 -9.71
N HIS A 557 13.86 -18.96 -8.76
CA HIS A 557 13.59 -19.76 -7.54
C HIS A 557 12.15 -19.57 -7.01
N SER A 558 11.21 -19.24 -7.88
CA SER A 558 9.97 -18.55 -7.52
C SER A 558 8.85 -19.53 -7.20
N GLY A 559 8.81 -20.00 -5.95
CA GLY A 559 7.65 -20.59 -5.28
C GLY A 559 7.63 -20.20 -3.79
N GLY A 560 8.80 -20.11 -3.16
CA GLY A 560 8.97 -19.62 -1.79
C GLY A 560 9.25 -18.13 -1.63
N ILE A 561 9.50 -17.39 -2.72
CA ILE A 561 9.87 -15.96 -2.70
C ILE A 561 8.64 -15.05 -2.53
N GLU A 562 7.52 -15.48 -3.10
CA GLU A 562 6.21 -14.78 -3.10
C GLU A 562 5.47 -14.96 -1.75
N GLY A 563 5.88 -15.97 -0.97
CA GLY A 563 5.26 -16.31 0.31
C GLY A 563 5.48 -15.23 1.37
N ILE A 564 4.47 -15.06 2.24
CA ILE A 564 4.44 -14.02 3.28
C ILE A 564 5.71 -14.04 4.13
N SER A 565 6.23 -15.23 4.46
CA SER A 565 7.33 -15.38 5.42
C SER A 565 8.72 -15.35 4.77
N SER A 566 8.82 -15.22 3.44
CA SER A 566 10.11 -15.26 2.72
C SER A 566 11.05 -14.10 3.03
N ARG A 567 12.19 -14.36 3.65
CA ARG A 567 13.21 -13.35 3.99
C ARG A 567 14.43 -13.41 3.07
N TRP A 568 14.28 -14.01 1.88
CA TRP A 568 15.36 -14.21 0.90
C TRP A 568 16.25 -12.97 0.67
N LYS A 569 15.65 -11.77 0.64
CA LYS A 569 16.36 -10.50 0.37
C LYS A 569 16.18 -9.46 1.47
N MET A 570 16.09 -9.91 2.72
CA MET A 570 15.86 -9.04 3.87
C MET A 570 17.07 -8.22 4.30
N ASP A 571 18.26 -8.77 4.20
CA ASP A 571 19.49 -8.09 4.59
C ASP A 571 20.28 -7.62 3.36
N ALA A 572 19.63 -6.85 2.47
CA ALA A 572 20.25 -6.42 1.21
C ALA A 572 20.64 -4.93 1.22
N PRO A 573 21.61 -4.50 0.37
CA PRO A 573 21.89 -3.09 0.19
C PRO A 573 20.64 -2.31 -0.25
N SER A 574 20.35 -1.24 0.49
CA SER A 574 19.19 -0.35 0.34
C SER A 574 19.17 0.45 -0.98
N ARG A 575 20.30 0.47 -1.71
CA ARG A 575 20.52 1.32 -2.91
C ARG A 575 20.11 0.69 -4.25
N GLY A 576 19.54 -0.53 -4.25
CA GLY A 576 19.20 -1.19 -5.50
C GLY A 576 17.99 -0.54 -6.18
N PHE A 577 18.22 0.32 -7.18
CA PHE A 577 17.22 0.75 -8.15
C PHE A 577 16.95 -0.41 -9.12
N SER A 578 15.73 -0.93 -9.11
CA SER A 578 15.34 -2.01 -10.02
C SER A 578 13.93 -1.77 -10.52
N ALA A 579 13.71 -2.13 -11.78
CA ALA A 579 12.41 -2.13 -12.43
C ALA A 579 11.35 -3.03 -11.75
N ASN A 580 11.76 -3.84 -10.77
CA ASN A 580 10.89 -4.72 -9.98
C ASN A 580 10.66 -4.22 -8.56
N ASN A 581 11.24 -3.08 -8.15
CA ASN A 581 11.05 -2.55 -6.80
C ASN A 581 10.00 -1.45 -6.83
N GLY A 582 9.06 -1.55 -5.90
CA GLY A 582 8.10 -0.52 -5.53
C GLY A 582 8.30 -0.13 -4.06
N PHE A 583 7.26 0.48 -3.48
CA PHE A 583 7.27 0.86 -2.07
C PHE A 583 5.84 0.99 -1.57
N ARG A 584 5.65 0.66 -0.29
CA ARG A 584 4.40 0.85 0.43
C ARG A 584 4.68 1.50 1.78
N CYS A 585 3.81 2.43 2.17
CA CYS A 585 3.97 3.17 3.42
C CYS A 585 2.88 2.77 4.42
N VAL A 586 3.18 2.95 5.70
CA VAL A 586 2.24 2.78 6.80
C VAL A 586 2.27 4.01 7.70
N ARG A 587 1.36 4.09 8.65
CA ARG A 587 1.38 5.08 9.72
C ARG A 587 0.70 4.50 10.95
N THR A 588 1.29 4.67 12.13
CA THR A 588 0.68 4.23 13.38
C THR A 588 -0.70 4.88 13.54
N ALA A 589 -1.70 4.10 13.91
CA ALA A 589 -3.05 4.62 14.05
C ALA A 589 -3.09 5.59 15.25
N PRO A 590 -3.81 6.72 15.14
CA PRO A 590 -4.10 7.55 16.31
C PRO A 590 -4.70 6.69 17.41
N GLN A 591 -4.36 6.97 18.68
CA GLN A 591 -5.07 6.33 19.78
C GLN A 591 -6.55 6.70 19.64
N GLN A 592 -7.41 5.70 19.54
CA GLN A 592 -8.83 5.93 19.63
C GLN A 592 -9.11 6.26 21.10
N ASP A 593 -9.45 7.51 21.37
CA ASP A 593 -10.05 7.86 22.66
C ASP A 593 -11.29 6.97 22.78
N ASN A 594 -11.36 6.14 23.83
CA ASN A 594 -12.60 5.46 24.17
C ASN A 594 -13.60 6.57 24.52
N GLU A 595 -14.45 6.96 23.56
CA GLU A 595 -15.63 7.80 23.80
C GLU A 595 -16.59 7.08 24.76
#